data_AF-A0A317Y8Q5-F1
#
_entry.id   AF-A0A317Y8Q5-F1
#
_cell.length_a   1.000
_cell.length_b   1.000
_cell.length_c   1.000
_cell.angle_alpha   90.00
_cell.angle_beta   90.00
_cell.angle_gamma   90.00
#
_symmetry.space_group_name_H-M   'P 1'
#
loop_
_entity.id
_entity.type
_entity.pdbx_description
1 polymer ?
#
loop_
_entity_poly.entity_id
_entity_poly.type
_entity_poly.pdbx_seq_one_letter_code
_entity_poly.pdbx_strand_id
1 'polypeptide(L)'
;MGGSADANGAGSVRVPVPPARPFLDTFRGNLKETFFPDDPFRGVVRERGAGRRTVAALRYFFPFLEWAPAYALSTFKSDLIAGITIASLAIPQGISYAKLANLPPVLGLYSSFVPPLVYALMGSSKDLAVGTVAVASLLISSMLGSEVSPTENPVLYLHLAFTATFFAGVFQASLGLLRLGFIVDLLSHATIVGFMAGAATVVCLQQLKGMLGLVHFTTSTDVVSVMESVFSQTHQWRWESVLLGCGFLFFLLVTRFISKRRPKLFWISAAAPLTSVVLGSVLVYLTHAENHGIEVIGYLKKGLNPPSVTSLQFSPPYMMLALKTGIITGVIALAVRLL
;
A
#
# COMPACT_ATOMS: atom_id res chain seq x y z
N MET A 1 10.74 30.99 75.55
CA MET A 1 9.45 30.96 74.83
C MET A 1 9.74 31.30 73.38
N GLY A 2 9.64 30.45 72.38
CA GLY A 2 9.26 29.05 72.25
C GLY A 2 9.27 28.80 70.75
N GLY A 3 10.26 28.07 70.24
CA GLY A 3 10.30 27.61 68.86
C GLY A 3 9.81 26.17 68.83
N SER A 4 8.78 25.90 68.03
CA SER A 4 8.37 24.54 67.66
C SER A 4 7.96 24.55 66.20
N ALA A 5 8.62 23.70 65.43
CA ALA A 5 8.30 23.37 64.06
C ALA A 5 7.06 22.48 64.02
N ASP A 6 6.12 22.76 63.11
CA ASP A 6 5.09 21.80 62.72
C ASP A 6 5.17 21.53 61.21
N ALA A 7 5.54 20.29 60.93
CA ALA A 7 5.59 19.68 59.61
C ALA A 7 4.16 19.36 59.16
N ASN A 8 3.74 19.93 58.03
CA ASN A 8 2.44 19.59 57.43
C ASN A 8 2.63 18.44 56.42
N GLY A 9 2.04 17.29 56.75
CA GLY A 9 2.27 16.00 56.12
C GLY A 9 1.73 15.90 54.69
N ALA A 10 2.55 15.29 53.83
CA ALA A 10 2.15 14.78 52.53
C ALA A 10 1.12 13.65 52.72
N GLY A 11 -0.15 13.92 52.41
CA GLY A 11 -1.19 12.91 52.36
C GLY A 11 -0.91 11.92 51.22
N SER A 12 -0.47 10.70 51.56
CA SER A 12 -0.38 9.61 50.62
C SER A 12 -1.79 9.21 50.16
N VAL A 13 -2.10 9.47 48.89
CA VAL A 13 -3.32 8.96 48.25
C VAL A 13 -3.22 7.43 48.23
N ARG A 14 -3.84 6.77 49.20
CA ARG A 14 -3.96 5.31 49.23
C ARG A 14 -4.88 4.89 48.08
N VAL A 15 -4.29 4.47 46.98
CA VAL A 15 -5.02 3.79 45.90
C VAL A 15 -5.61 2.51 46.51
N PRO A 16 -6.95 2.34 46.52
CA PRO A 16 -7.54 1.12 47.06
C PRO A 16 -7.04 -0.07 46.25
N VAL A 17 -6.49 -1.08 46.94
CA VAL A 17 -6.07 -2.33 46.30
C VAL A 17 -7.33 -2.96 45.69
N PRO A 18 -7.33 -3.27 44.38
CA PRO A 18 -8.51 -3.86 43.74
C PRO A 18 -8.82 -5.22 44.38
N PRO A 19 -10.12 -5.58 44.53
CA PRO A 19 -10.51 -6.84 45.13
C PRO A 19 -9.95 -8.03 44.34
N ALA A 20 -9.54 -9.09 45.03
CA ALA A 20 -8.99 -10.29 44.42
C ALA A 20 -10.02 -10.92 43.47
N ARG A 21 -9.70 -10.94 42.17
CA ARG A 21 -10.53 -11.56 41.12
C ARG A 21 -10.05 -13.01 40.85
N PRO A 22 -10.95 -13.93 40.49
CA PRO A 22 -10.59 -15.29 40.08
C PRO A 22 -9.55 -15.30 38.95
N PHE A 23 -8.63 -16.26 38.93
CA PHE A 23 -7.56 -16.35 37.91
C PHE A 23 -8.11 -16.30 36.48
N LEU A 24 -9.23 -16.96 36.20
CA LEU A 24 -9.86 -16.95 34.87
C LEU A 24 -10.41 -15.57 34.49
N ASP A 25 -10.93 -14.80 35.44
CA ASP A 25 -11.43 -13.45 35.20
C ASP A 25 -10.28 -12.44 35.03
N THR A 26 -9.17 -12.64 35.75
CA THR A 26 -7.95 -11.85 35.60
C THR A 26 -7.24 -12.19 34.29
N PHE A 27 -7.17 -13.47 33.90
CA PHE A 27 -6.59 -13.89 32.62
C PHE A 27 -7.43 -13.43 31.44
N ARG A 28 -8.77 -13.57 31.52
CA ARG A 28 -9.69 -13.04 30.52
C ARG A 28 -9.69 -11.52 30.50
N GLY A 29 -9.56 -10.87 31.66
CA GLY A 29 -9.43 -9.42 31.80
C GLY A 29 -8.15 -8.90 31.16
N ASN A 30 -7.00 -9.53 31.46
CA ASN A 30 -5.71 -9.18 30.88
C ASN A 30 -5.66 -9.48 29.38
N LEU A 31 -6.20 -10.61 28.92
CA LEU A 31 -6.37 -10.89 27.49
C LEU A 31 -7.25 -9.82 26.84
N LYS A 32 -8.39 -9.49 27.46
CA LYS A 32 -9.30 -8.49 26.93
C LYS A 32 -8.66 -7.10 26.91
N GLU A 33 -7.91 -6.71 27.93
CA GLU A 33 -7.19 -5.42 27.97
C GLU A 33 -6.00 -5.40 26.99
N THR A 34 -5.33 -6.54 26.79
CA THR A 34 -4.20 -6.65 25.84
C THR A 34 -4.66 -6.64 24.39
N PHE A 35 -5.79 -7.29 24.08
CA PHE A 35 -6.36 -7.33 22.73
C PHE A 35 -7.37 -6.19 22.46
N PHE A 36 -7.94 -5.57 23.49
CA PHE A 36 -8.96 -4.52 23.41
C PHE A 36 -8.73 -3.39 24.44
N PRO A 37 -7.58 -2.69 24.41
CA PRO A 37 -7.28 -1.60 25.34
C PRO A 37 -8.31 -0.45 25.26
N ASP A 38 -8.81 -0.18 24.05
CA ASP A 38 -9.99 0.67 23.80
C ASP A 38 -11.18 -0.20 23.36
N ASP A 39 -12.02 -0.59 24.32
CA ASP A 39 -13.22 -1.38 24.10
C ASP A 39 -14.24 -0.53 23.29
N PRO A 40 -14.36 -0.67 21.95
CA PRO A 40 -15.11 0.29 21.12
C PRO A 40 -16.61 0.04 21.21
N PHE A 41 -16.99 -1.13 21.72
CA PHE A 41 -18.36 -1.44 22.08
C PHE A 41 -18.77 -0.76 23.39
N ARG A 42 -17.89 -0.08 24.15
CA ARG A 42 -18.36 0.72 25.30
C ARG A 42 -19.33 1.81 24.89
N GLY A 43 -19.09 2.49 23.76
CA GLY A 43 -20.02 3.47 23.19
C GLY A 43 -21.35 2.82 22.76
N VAL A 44 -21.25 1.71 22.03
CA VAL A 44 -22.40 0.95 21.50
C VAL A 44 -23.26 0.32 22.62
N VAL A 45 -22.63 -0.24 23.66
CA VAL A 45 -23.31 -0.91 24.79
C VAL A 45 -23.95 0.10 25.75
N ARG A 46 -23.35 1.29 25.88
CA ARG A 46 -23.85 2.38 26.75
C ARG A 46 -25.09 3.07 26.19
N GLU A 47 -25.34 2.98 24.88
CA GLU A 47 -26.56 3.50 24.28
C GLU A 47 -27.80 2.64 24.64
N ARG A 48 -28.84 3.30 25.16
CA ARG A 48 -30.14 2.68 25.44
C ARG A 48 -30.99 2.69 24.16
N GLY A 49 -31.32 1.49 23.66
CA GLY A 49 -32.25 1.27 22.53
C GLY A 49 -31.59 0.56 21.35
N ALA A 50 -32.21 -0.54 20.88
CA ALA A 50 -31.66 -1.41 19.82
C ALA A 50 -31.31 -0.65 18.52
N GLY A 51 -32.13 0.34 18.13
CA GLY A 51 -31.90 1.13 16.92
C GLY A 51 -30.72 2.11 17.01
N ARG A 52 -30.39 2.62 18.19
CA ARG A 52 -29.20 3.48 18.37
C ARG A 52 -27.92 2.65 18.40
N ARG A 53 -27.98 1.46 19.02
CA ARG A 53 -26.90 0.47 18.99
C ARG A 53 -26.53 0.01 17.58
N THR A 54 -27.51 -0.24 16.72
CA THR A 54 -27.24 -0.61 15.33
C THR A 54 -26.60 0.53 14.54
N VAL A 55 -27.06 1.77 14.74
CA VAL A 55 -26.44 2.97 14.13
C VAL A 55 -25.00 3.18 14.62
N ALA A 56 -24.75 3.02 15.92
CA ALA A 56 -23.40 3.12 16.48
C ALA A 56 -22.47 2.01 15.96
N ALA A 57 -22.98 0.79 15.80
CA ALA A 57 -22.24 -0.30 15.16
C ALA A 57 -21.97 -0.02 13.67
N LEU A 58 -22.97 0.49 12.93
CA LEU A 58 -22.82 0.89 11.53
C LEU A 58 -21.78 2.00 11.35
N ARG A 59 -21.76 3.02 12.22
CA ARG A 59 -20.74 4.09 12.21
C ARG A 59 -19.34 3.56 12.50
N TYR A 60 -19.22 2.52 13.32
CA TYR A 60 -17.94 1.86 13.60
C TYR A 60 -17.41 1.08 12.39
N PHE A 61 -18.26 0.32 11.69
CA PHE A 61 -17.85 -0.43 10.49
C PHE A 61 -17.70 0.46 9.24
N PHE A 62 -18.48 1.53 9.16
CA PHE A 62 -18.51 2.47 8.05
C PHE A 62 -18.30 3.90 8.55
N PRO A 63 -17.04 4.32 8.79
CA PRO A 63 -16.71 5.66 9.25
C PRO A 63 -17.23 6.78 8.32
N PHE A 64 -17.53 6.45 7.05
CA PHE A 64 -18.13 7.40 6.11
C PHE A 64 -19.47 7.97 6.56
N LEU A 65 -20.24 7.23 7.35
CA LEU A 65 -21.52 7.71 7.89
C LEU A 65 -21.34 8.82 8.93
N GLU A 66 -20.14 8.97 9.49
CA GLU A 66 -19.81 10.03 10.44
C GLU A 66 -19.26 11.28 9.74
N TRP A 67 -18.35 11.11 8.76
CA TRP A 67 -17.74 12.25 8.09
C TRP A 67 -18.56 12.84 6.94
N ALA A 68 -19.33 12.03 6.21
CA ALA A 68 -20.16 12.51 5.09
C ALA A 68 -21.16 13.62 5.48
N PRO A 69 -21.92 13.51 6.58
CA PRO A 69 -22.82 14.59 7.00
C PRO A 69 -22.09 15.83 7.54
N ALA A 70 -20.86 15.68 8.01
CA ALA A 70 -20.02 16.78 8.50
C ALA A 70 -19.17 17.44 7.39
N TYR A 71 -19.31 16.97 6.14
CA TYR A 71 -18.48 17.42 5.02
C TYR A 71 -18.93 18.78 4.49
N ALA A 72 -17.99 19.74 4.45
CA ALA A 72 -18.26 21.07 3.93
C ALA A 72 -18.01 21.12 2.41
N LEU A 73 -18.97 21.61 1.63
CA LEU A 73 -18.78 21.77 0.17
C LEU A 73 -17.63 22.72 -0.20
N SER A 74 -17.14 23.53 0.75
CA SER A 74 -15.96 24.37 0.57
C SER A 74 -14.67 23.56 0.41
N THR A 75 -14.57 22.37 1.00
CA THR A 75 -13.38 21.49 0.89
C THR A 75 -13.39 20.65 -0.39
N PHE A 76 -14.55 20.49 -1.04
CA PHE A 76 -14.69 19.69 -2.27
C PHE A 76 -13.73 20.10 -3.38
N LYS A 77 -13.49 21.40 -3.57
CA LYS A 77 -12.54 21.87 -4.58
C LYS A 77 -11.13 21.37 -4.28
N SER A 78 -10.66 21.54 -3.06
CA SER A 78 -9.33 21.09 -2.64
C SER A 78 -9.18 19.57 -2.76
N ASP A 79 -10.19 18.82 -2.34
CA ASP A 79 -10.18 17.35 -2.38
C ASP A 79 -10.25 16.82 -3.81
N LEU A 80 -11.00 17.47 -4.70
CA LEU A 80 -11.05 17.12 -6.13
C LEU A 80 -9.67 17.28 -6.77
N ILE A 81 -8.99 18.38 -6.49
CA ILE A 81 -7.64 18.66 -7.03
C ILE A 81 -6.61 17.68 -6.46
N ALA A 82 -6.67 17.40 -5.16
CA ALA A 82 -5.82 16.38 -4.53
C ALA A 82 -6.09 14.98 -5.11
N GLY A 83 -7.36 14.63 -5.30
CA GLY A 83 -7.79 13.37 -5.90
C GLY A 83 -7.30 13.20 -7.34
N ILE A 84 -7.42 14.24 -8.18
CA ILE A 84 -6.87 14.22 -9.55
C ILE A 84 -5.35 14.04 -9.53
N THR A 85 -4.67 14.72 -8.60
CA THR A 85 -3.20 14.62 -8.43
C THR A 85 -2.80 13.19 -8.06
N ILE A 86 -3.44 12.60 -7.04
CA ILE A 86 -3.17 11.23 -6.59
C ILE A 86 -3.50 10.23 -7.68
N ALA A 87 -4.65 10.38 -8.36
CA ALA A 87 -5.04 9.50 -9.47
C ALA A 87 -4.03 9.55 -10.62
N SER A 88 -3.52 10.74 -10.96
CA SER A 88 -2.52 10.90 -12.01
C SER A 88 -1.19 10.19 -11.71
N LEU A 89 -0.84 10.03 -10.44
CA LEU A 89 0.31 9.26 -9.97
C LEU A 89 0.02 7.76 -9.90
N ALA A 90 -1.15 7.40 -9.36
CA ALA A 90 -1.53 6.01 -9.10
C ALA A 90 -1.76 5.20 -10.38
N ILE A 91 -2.23 5.83 -11.47
CA ILE A 91 -2.52 5.14 -12.74
C ILE A 91 -1.23 4.61 -13.40
N PRO A 92 -0.21 5.43 -13.73
CA PRO A 92 1.04 4.94 -14.30
C PRO A 92 1.79 4.01 -13.34
N GLN A 93 1.77 4.34 -12.05
CA GLN A 93 2.42 3.54 -11.01
C GLN A 93 1.83 2.12 -10.96
N GLY A 94 0.50 2.00 -10.95
CA GLY A 94 -0.18 0.70 -10.95
C GLY A 94 0.13 -0.14 -12.20
N ILE A 95 0.17 0.49 -13.38
CA ILE A 95 0.54 -0.18 -14.63
C ILE A 95 1.98 -0.71 -14.56
N SER A 96 2.92 0.13 -14.09
CA SER A 96 4.33 -0.26 -13.93
C SER A 96 4.48 -1.42 -12.97
N TYR A 97 3.79 -1.38 -11.82
CA TYR A 97 3.89 -2.41 -10.79
C TYR A 97 3.22 -3.72 -11.21
N ALA A 98 2.14 -3.70 -11.99
CA ALA A 98 1.59 -4.90 -12.60
C ALA A 98 2.61 -5.58 -13.55
N LYS A 99 3.34 -4.80 -14.35
CA LYS A 99 4.43 -5.34 -15.18
C LYS A 99 5.57 -5.93 -14.32
N LEU A 100 5.92 -5.31 -13.19
CA LEU A 100 6.90 -5.88 -12.25
C LEU A 100 6.42 -7.20 -11.65
N ALA A 101 5.12 -7.37 -11.46
CA ALA A 101 4.50 -8.62 -11.02
C ALA A 101 4.35 -9.67 -12.14
N ASN A 102 4.83 -9.41 -13.37
CA ASN A 102 4.57 -10.23 -14.56
C ASN A 102 3.07 -10.47 -14.82
N LEU A 103 2.23 -9.48 -14.46
CA LEU A 103 0.79 -9.52 -14.64
C LEU A 103 0.33 -8.56 -15.74
N PRO A 104 -0.84 -8.80 -16.36
CA PRO A 104 -1.41 -7.87 -17.33
C PRO A 104 -1.57 -6.46 -16.74
N PRO A 105 -1.15 -5.39 -17.45
CA PRO A 105 -1.24 -4.00 -16.99
C PRO A 105 -2.62 -3.55 -16.49
N VAL A 106 -3.69 -4.13 -17.07
CA VAL A 106 -5.07 -3.85 -16.69
C VAL A 106 -5.34 -4.19 -15.22
N LEU A 107 -4.69 -5.22 -14.66
CA LEU A 107 -4.83 -5.56 -13.24
C LEU A 107 -4.26 -4.48 -12.32
N GLY A 108 -3.21 -3.78 -12.76
CA GLY A 108 -2.67 -2.61 -12.07
C GLY A 108 -3.69 -1.47 -11.96
N LEU A 109 -4.41 -1.19 -13.05
CA LEU A 109 -5.50 -0.19 -13.06
C LEU A 109 -6.62 -0.56 -12.10
N TYR A 110 -7.05 -1.82 -12.08
CA TYR A 110 -8.07 -2.28 -11.13
C TYR A 110 -7.61 -2.15 -9.68
N SER A 111 -6.36 -2.51 -9.40
CA SER A 111 -5.75 -2.40 -8.07
C SER A 111 -5.52 -0.95 -7.62
N SER A 112 -5.42 0.00 -8.55
CA SER A 112 -5.38 1.44 -8.24
C SER A 112 -6.77 2.08 -8.11
N PHE A 113 -7.86 1.37 -8.43
CA PHE A 113 -9.23 1.90 -8.38
C PHE A 113 -10.07 1.27 -7.26
N VAL A 114 -10.12 -0.06 -7.20
CA VAL A 114 -11.02 -0.80 -6.30
C VAL A 114 -10.62 -0.66 -4.81
N PRO A 115 -9.35 -0.87 -4.40
CA PRO A 115 -8.95 -0.73 -3.00
C PRO A 115 -9.15 0.68 -2.42
N PRO A 116 -8.83 1.79 -3.13
CA PRO A 116 -9.15 3.14 -2.65
C PRO A 116 -10.65 3.38 -2.46
N LEU A 117 -11.48 2.86 -3.37
CA LEU A 117 -12.94 2.97 -3.24
C LEU A 117 -13.45 2.23 -2.00
N VAL A 118 -12.97 1.00 -1.76
CA VAL A 118 -13.30 0.23 -0.55
C VAL A 118 -12.80 0.96 0.71
N TYR A 119 -11.59 1.53 0.64
CA TYR A 119 -11.01 2.31 1.75
C TYR A 119 -11.78 3.61 2.02
N ALA A 120 -12.31 4.30 1.01
CA ALA A 120 -13.12 5.50 1.23
C ALA A 120 -14.41 5.20 2.04
N LEU A 121 -14.93 3.97 1.94
CA LEU A 121 -16.11 3.53 2.69
C LEU A 121 -15.77 3.00 4.08
N MET A 122 -14.69 2.23 4.21
CA MET A 122 -14.35 1.49 5.46
C MET A 122 -13.18 2.10 6.24
N GLY A 123 -12.48 3.07 5.66
CA GLY A 123 -11.26 3.65 6.22
C GLY A 123 -11.55 4.58 7.38
N SER A 124 -10.71 4.50 8.42
CA SER A 124 -10.77 5.38 9.59
C SER A 124 -10.11 6.74 9.36
N SER A 125 -9.16 6.84 8.41
CA SER A 125 -8.40 8.06 8.12
C SER A 125 -8.81 8.67 6.78
N LYS A 126 -9.10 9.98 6.79
CA LYS A 126 -9.56 10.75 5.62
C LYS A 126 -8.43 11.05 4.63
N ASP A 127 -7.20 11.13 5.12
CA ASP A 127 -6.03 11.58 4.34
C ASP A 127 -5.19 10.42 3.78
N LEU A 128 -5.50 9.16 4.16
CA LEU A 128 -4.70 8.01 3.75
C LEU A 128 -5.10 7.56 2.33
N ALA A 129 -4.19 7.72 1.38
CA ALA A 129 -4.33 7.16 0.04
C ALA A 129 -3.85 5.70 0.02
N VAL A 130 -4.73 4.78 -0.38
CA VAL A 130 -4.38 3.38 -0.61
C VAL A 130 -3.95 3.21 -2.07
N GLY A 131 -3.01 2.32 -2.37
CA GLY A 131 -2.59 2.07 -3.73
C GLY A 131 -1.69 0.85 -3.87
N THR A 132 -1.24 0.60 -5.09
CA THR A 132 -0.31 -0.47 -5.41
C THR A 132 1.10 -0.20 -4.88
N VAL A 133 1.77 -1.23 -4.37
CA VAL A 133 3.12 -1.16 -3.82
C VAL A 133 4.09 -1.99 -4.68
N ALA A 134 5.25 -1.41 -5.01
CA ALA A 134 6.28 -2.06 -5.81
C ALA A 134 6.82 -3.34 -5.15
N VAL A 135 7.16 -3.28 -3.86
CA VAL A 135 7.74 -4.40 -3.11
C VAL A 135 6.81 -5.62 -3.13
N ALA A 136 5.50 -5.41 -2.92
CA ALA A 136 4.52 -6.49 -2.99
C ALA A 136 4.45 -7.13 -4.39
N SER A 137 4.54 -6.32 -5.44
CA SER A 137 4.52 -6.77 -6.83
C SER A 137 5.72 -7.65 -7.18
N LEU A 138 6.90 -7.25 -6.69
CA LEU A 138 8.14 -8.00 -6.86
C LEU A 138 8.15 -9.31 -6.09
N LEU A 139 7.61 -9.33 -4.86
CA LEU A 139 7.50 -10.55 -4.07
C LEU A 139 6.58 -11.58 -4.73
N ILE A 140 5.44 -11.13 -5.25
CA ILE A 140 4.55 -11.98 -6.05
C ILE A 140 5.31 -12.53 -7.27
N SER A 141 6.02 -11.66 -8.00
CA SER A 141 6.84 -12.07 -9.15
C SER A 141 7.88 -13.13 -8.79
N SER A 142 8.69 -12.87 -7.76
CA SER A 142 9.80 -13.73 -7.37
C SER A 142 9.32 -15.06 -6.82
N MET A 143 8.31 -15.06 -5.94
CA MET A 143 7.82 -16.27 -5.27
C MET A 143 6.93 -17.14 -6.16
N LEU A 144 6.06 -16.56 -6.99
CA LEU A 144 5.27 -17.38 -7.93
C LEU A 144 6.12 -17.77 -9.13
N GLY A 145 6.98 -16.86 -9.61
CA GLY A 145 7.80 -17.07 -10.79
C GLY A 145 8.87 -18.15 -10.63
N SER A 146 9.27 -18.49 -9.41
CA SER A 146 10.21 -19.59 -9.14
C SER A 146 9.61 -20.98 -9.40
N GLU A 147 8.29 -21.12 -9.30
CA GLU A 147 7.59 -22.41 -9.42
C GLU A 147 6.71 -22.48 -10.68
N VAL A 148 6.17 -21.33 -11.12
CA VAL A 148 5.30 -21.23 -12.29
C VAL A 148 5.81 -20.13 -13.20
N SER A 149 6.28 -20.54 -14.38
CA SER A 149 6.71 -19.59 -15.39
C SER A 149 5.52 -18.77 -15.91
N PRO A 150 5.59 -17.42 -15.87
CA PRO A 150 4.52 -16.56 -16.37
C PRO A 150 4.38 -16.62 -17.90
N THR A 151 5.40 -17.08 -18.63
CA THR A 151 5.37 -17.19 -20.10
C THR A 151 4.78 -18.52 -20.57
N GLU A 152 5.04 -19.61 -19.86
CA GLU A 152 4.55 -20.94 -20.23
C GLU A 152 3.08 -21.13 -19.85
N ASN A 153 2.68 -20.67 -18.66
CA ASN A 153 1.33 -20.86 -18.14
C ASN A 153 0.75 -19.56 -17.56
N PRO A 154 0.47 -18.54 -18.40
CA PRO A 154 0.03 -17.22 -17.95
C PRO A 154 -1.31 -17.25 -17.18
N VAL A 155 -2.21 -18.17 -17.56
CA VAL A 155 -3.52 -18.33 -16.91
C VAL A 155 -3.37 -18.86 -15.49
N LEU A 156 -2.55 -19.90 -15.31
CA LEU A 156 -2.26 -20.47 -13.99
C LEU A 156 -1.56 -19.45 -13.08
N TYR A 157 -0.57 -18.74 -13.62
CA TYR A 157 0.14 -17.69 -12.88
C TYR A 157 -0.82 -16.61 -12.35
N LEU A 158 -1.75 -16.15 -13.19
CA LEU A 158 -2.78 -15.19 -12.82
C LEU A 158 -3.73 -15.72 -11.74
N HIS A 159 -4.16 -16.98 -11.84
CA HIS A 159 -4.96 -17.63 -10.80
C HIS A 159 -4.23 -17.69 -9.46
N LEU A 160 -2.94 -18.04 -9.46
CA LEU A 160 -2.13 -18.08 -8.26
C LEU A 160 -1.92 -16.70 -7.65
N ALA A 161 -1.72 -15.66 -8.47
CA ALA A 161 -1.60 -14.29 -7.99
C ALA A 161 -2.88 -13.83 -7.30
N PHE A 162 -4.06 -14.17 -7.83
CA PHE A 162 -5.34 -13.90 -7.17
C PHE A 162 -5.52 -14.69 -5.87
N THR A 163 -5.20 -15.99 -5.86
CA THR A 163 -5.28 -16.82 -4.66
C THR A 163 -4.32 -16.32 -3.57
N ALA A 164 -3.09 -15.92 -3.93
CA ALA A 164 -2.13 -15.34 -2.99
C ALA A 164 -2.62 -14.00 -2.43
N THR A 165 -3.17 -13.13 -3.28
CA THR A 165 -3.75 -11.85 -2.85
C THR A 165 -4.96 -12.07 -1.93
N PHE A 166 -5.77 -13.08 -2.20
CA PHE A 166 -6.88 -13.47 -1.33
C PHE A 166 -6.39 -13.91 0.06
N PHE A 167 -5.38 -14.79 0.13
CA PHE A 167 -4.79 -15.18 1.42
C PHE A 167 -4.13 -14.00 2.15
N ALA A 168 -3.47 -13.09 1.43
CA ALA A 168 -2.93 -11.86 2.01
C ALA A 168 -4.04 -11.03 2.67
N GLY A 169 -5.18 -10.86 1.98
CA GLY A 169 -6.35 -10.16 2.50
C GLY A 169 -6.99 -10.85 3.70
N VAL A 170 -7.18 -12.18 3.65
CA VAL A 170 -7.70 -12.97 4.78
C VAL A 170 -6.78 -12.86 5.98
N PHE A 171 -5.47 -12.96 5.77
CA PHE A 171 -4.48 -12.82 6.84
C PHE A 171 -4.52 -11.42 7.46
N GLN A 172 -4.50 -10.36 6.65
CA GLN A 172 -4.61 -8.97 7.13
C GLN A 172 -5.94 -8.69 7.83
N ALA A 173 -7.05 -9.23 7.32
CA ALA A 173 -8.36 -9.13 7.96
C ALA A 173 -8.35 -9.86 9.30
N SER A 174 -7.70 -11.02 9.40
CA SER A 174 -7.55 -11.78 10.65
C SER A 174 -6.73 -10.98 11.67
N LEU A 175 -5.62 -10.35 11.26
CA LEU A 175 -4.84 -9.46 12.14
C LEU A 175 -5.67 -8.27 12.62
N GLY A 176 -6.48 -7.67 11.75
CA GLY A 176 -7.39 -6.57 12.10
C GLY A 176 -8.50 -6.99 13.06
N LEU A 177 -9.10 -8.16 12.85
CA LEU A 177 -10.13 -8.73 13.74
C LEU A 177 -9.57 -9.08 15.12
N LEU A 178 -8.36 -9.64 15.16
CA LEU A 178 -7.63 -9.90 16.40
C LEU A 178 -7.01 -8.64 17.01
N ARG A 179 -7.13 -7.49 16.33
CA ARG A 179 -6.56 -6.19 16.77
C ARG A 179 -5.09 -6.26 17.11
N LEU A 180 -4.34 -7.04 16.33
CA LEU A 180 -2.91 -7.16 16.43
C LEU A 180 -2.18 -5.91 15.90
N GLY A 181 -2.85 -4.75 15.89
CA GLY A 181 -2.25 -3.45 15.56
C GLY A 181 -1.13 -3.08 16.52
N PHE A 182 -1.17 -3.56 17.78
CA PHE A 182 -0.07 -3.33 18.74
C PHE A 182 1.27 -3.91 18.25
N ILE A 183 1.26 -4.92 17.37
CA ILE A 183 2.50 -5.49 16.82
C ILE A 183 3.28 -4.43 16.03
N VAL A 184 2.56 -3.46 15.45
CA VAL A 184 3.15 -2.32 14.75
C VAL A 184 3.95 -1.45 15.72
N ASP A 185 3.41 -1.21 16.91
CA ASP A 185 4.06 -0.37 17.93
C ASP A 185 5.31 -1.04 18.52
N LEU A 186 5.50 -2.35 18.30
CA LEU A 186 6.70 -3.09 18.69
C LEU A 186 7.87 -2.91 17.70
N LEU A 187 7.62 -2.35 16.50
CA LEU A 187 8.67 -2.10 15.53
C LEU A 187 9.47 -0.86 15.94
N SER A 188 10.76 -1.07 16.23
CA SER A 188 11.64 0.05 16.57
C SER A 188 11.74 1.03 15.39
N HIS A 189 11.92 2.32 15.70
CA HIS A 189 12.16 3.34 14.68
C HIS A 189 13.36 2.99 13.78
N ALA A 190 14.40 2.37 14.32
CA ALA A 190 15.57 1.92 13.54
C ALA A 190 15.19 0.84 12.51
N THR A 191 14.34 -0.12 12.88
CA THR A 191 13.84 -1.17 11.98
C THR A 191 13.02 -0.57 10.85
N ILE A 192 12.14 0.38 11.16
CA ILE A 192 11.30 1.13 10.22
C ILE A 192 12.17 1.86 9.18
N VAL A 193 13.15 2.65 9.64
CA VAL A 193 14.05 3.40 8.75
C VAL A 193 14.91 2.47 7.89
N GLY A 194 15.45 1.39 8.48
CA GLY A 194 16.25 0.41 7.75
C GLY A 194 15.46 -0.31 6.66
N PHE A 195 14.23 -0.73 6.97
CA PHE A 195 13.34 -1.35 6.00
C PHE A 195 12.93 -0.37 4.90
N MET A 196 12.61 0.89 5.24
CA MET A 196 12.28 1.93 4.25
C MET A 196 13.46 2.20 3.30
N ALA A 197 14.69 2.29 3.81
CA ALA A 197 15.89 2.46 3.00
C ALA A 197 16.13 1.25 2.06
N GLY A 198 15.93 0.04 2.56
CA GLY A 198 16.02 -1.19 1.77
C GLY A 198 14.96 -1.25 0.67
N ALA A 199 13.70 -0.99 1.01
CA ALA A 199 12.58 -0.93 0.07
C ALA A 199 12.81 0.15 -1.00
N ALA A 200 13.24 1.36 -0.61
CA ALA A 200 13.57 2.43 -1.55
C ALA A 200 14.70 2.03 -2.51
N THR A 201 15.75 1.36 -2.00
CA THR A 201 16.85 0.84 -2.82
C THR A 201 16.33 -0.16 -3.85
N VAL A 202 15.55 -1.16 -3.42
CA VAL A 202 14.95 -2.15 -4.33
C VAL A 202 14.08 -1.47 -5.39
N VAL A 203 13.23 -0.50 -5.01
CA VAL A 203 12.40 0.23 -5.96
C VAL A 203 13.24 0.98 -6.99
N CYS A 204 14.30 1.69 -6.57
CA CYS A 204 15.23 2.38 -7.47
C CYS A 204 15.87 1.42 -8.46
N LEU A 205 16.37 0.27 -7.99
CA LEU A 205 16.97 -0.75 -8.86
C LEU A 205 15.98 -1.30 -9.89
N GLN A 206 14.72 -1.44 -9.51
CA GLN A 206 13.66 -1.98 -10.37
C GLN A 206 13.20 -0.96 -11.43
N GLN A 207 13.35 0.34 -11.17
CA GLN A 207 13.15 1.36 -12.20
C GLN A 207 14.24 1.33 -13.29
N LEU A 208 15.44 0.79 -13.01
CA LEU A 208 16.50 0.66 -14.01
C LEU A 208 16.09 -0.24 -15.18
N LYS A 209 15.27 -1.27 -14.94
CA LYS A 209 14.72 -2.12 -16.01
C LYS A 209 14.04 -1.28 -17.09
N GLY A 210 13.09 -0.43 -16.67
CA GLY A 210 12.34 0.45 -17.58
C GLY A 210 13.20 1.56 -18.16
N MET A 211 14.12 2.13 -17.37
CA MET A 211 14.97 3.24 -17.80
C MET A 211 16.02 2.82 -18.84
N LEU A 212 16.59 1.61 -18.70
CA LEU A 212 17.57 1.05 -19.64
C LEU A 212 16.90 0.34 -20.85
N GLY A 213 15.60 0.07 -20.77
CA GLY A 213 14.85 -0.64 -21.81
C GLY A 213 15.17 -2.14 -21.91
N LEU A 214 15.52 -2.77 -20.79
CA LEU A 214 15.92 -4.18 -20.75
C LEU A 214 14.71 -5.10 -20.90
N VAL A 215 14.74 -5.97 -21.90
CA VAL A 215 13.68 -6.95 -22.19
C VAL A 215 13.79 -8.17 -21.26
N HIS A 216 15.02 -8.64 -21.03
CA HIS A 216 15.31 -9.73 -20.09
C HIS A 216 15.83 -9.13 -18.80
N PHE A 217 15.00 -9.16 -17.76
CA PHE A 217 15.38 -8.69 -16.43
C PHE A 217 15.12 -9.79 -15.43
N THR A 218 16.07 -9.97 -14.51
CA THR A 218 15.97 -11.00 -13.47
C THR A 218 14.66 -10.92 -12.70
N THR A 219 14.06 -12.07 -12.40
CA THR A 219 12.91 -12.21 -11.50
C THR A 219 13.32 -12.15 -10.03
N SER A 220 14.63 -12.22 -9.75
CA SER A 220 15.17 -12.13 -8.41
C SER A 220 15.16 -10.70 -7.89
N THR A 221 14.77 -10.54 -6.62
CA THR A 221 14.75 -9.26 -5.92
C THR A 221 16.11 -8.85 -5.35
N ASP A 222 17.10 -9.73 -5.42
CA ASP A 222 18.41 -9.49 -4.81
C ASP A 222 19.18 -8.39 -5.55
N VAL A 223 19.73 -7.45 -4.79
CA VAL A 223 20.50 -6.32 -5.34
C VAL A 223 21.65 -6.80 -6.24
N VAL A 224 22.32 -7.88 -5.83
CA VAL A 224 23.45 -8.46 -6.58
C VAL A 224 23.00 -9.00 -7.93
N SER A 225 21.92 -9.80 -7.96
CA SER A 225 21.42 -10.38 -9.20
C SER A 225 20.85 -9.31 -10.14
N VAL A 226 20.22 -8.27 -9.60
CA VAL A 226 19.76 -7.12 -10.38
C VAL A 226 20.93 -6.36 -10.99
N MET A 227 21.97 -6.06 -10.21
CA MET A 227 23.17 -5.39 -10.73
C MET A 227 23.91 -6.24 -11.76
N GLU A 228 24.08 -7.52 -11.50
CA GLU A 228 24.70 -8.45 -12.44
C GLU A 228 23.91 -8.51 -13.76
N SER A 229 22.58 -8.57 -13.70
CA SER A 229 21.72 -8.52 -14.89
C SER A 229 21.87 -7.21 -15.66
N VAL A 230 22.01 -6.07 -14.98
CA VAL A 230 22.20 -4.76 -15.61
C VAL A 230 23.56 -4.64 -16.31
N PHE A 231 24.64 -5.10 -15.67
CA PHE A 231 25.99 -5.01 -16.22
C PHE A 231 26.30 -6.10 -17.26
N SER A 232 25.77 -7.30 -17.09
CA SER A 232 25.91 -8.40 -18.05
C SER A 232 25.20 -8.09 -19.37
N GLN A 233 24.05 -7.40 -19.34
CA GLN A 233 23.23 -7.12 -20.52
C GLN A 233 23.42 -5.71 -21.09
N THR A 234 24.61 -5.13 -20.92
CA THR A 234 24.97 -3.80 -21.45
C THR A 234 24.76 -3.64 -22.96
N HIS A 235 24.83 -4.72 -23.74
CA HIS A 235 24.55 -4.72 -25.18
C HIS A 235 23.07 -4.47 -25.52
N GLN A 236 22.13 -4.72 -24.59
CA GLN A 236 20.69 -4.48 -24.81
C GLN A 236 20.27 -3.05 -24.42
N TRP A 237 21.21 -2.19 -24.00
CA TRP A 237 20.87 -0.85 -23.57
C TRP A 237 20.38 -0.01 -24.76
N ARG A 238 19.18 0.53 -24.61
CA ARG A 238 18.57 1.38 -25.62
C ARG A 238 18.70 2.84 -25.19
N TRP A 239 19.60 3.56 -25.85
CA TRP A 239 19.93 4.95 -25.50
C TRP A 239 18.70 5.87 -25.59
N GLU A 240 17.73 5.55 -26.44
CA GLU A 240 16.47 6.29 -26.57
C GLU A 240 15.66 6.21 -25.27
N SER A 241 15.55 5.01 -24.68
CA SER A 241 14.86 4.79 -23.40
C SER A 241 15.57 5.51 -22.26
N VAL A 242 16.91 5.47 -22.24
CA VAL A 242 17.72 6.14 -21.23
C VAL A 242 17.55 7.66 -21.31
N LEU A 243 17.61 8.23 -22.52
CA LEU A 243 17.46 9.67 -22.73
C LEU A 243 16.06 10.13 -22.30
N LEU A 244 15.01 9.40 -22.69
CA LEU A 244 13.64 9.69 -22.27
C LEU A 244 13.49 9.59 -20.75
N GLY A 245 13.96 8.50 -20.14
CA GLY A 245 13.90 8.27 -18.69
C GLY A 245 14.62 9.37 -17.89
N CYS A 246 15.86 9.68 -18.26
CA CYS A 246 16.64 10.76 -17.65
C CYS A 246 16.00 12.13 -17.88
N GLY A 247 15.43 12.38 -19.07
CA GLY A 247 14.74 13.63 -19.39
C GLY A 247 13.50 13.85 -18.52
N PHE A 248 12.65 12.82 -18.37
CA PHE A 248 11.48 12.88 -17.48
C PHE A 248 11.87 12.97 -16.01
N LEU A 249 12.89 12.24 -15.58
CA LEU A 249 13.42 12.34 -14.21
C LEU A 249 13.92 13.77 -13.91
N PHE A 250 14.69 14.35 -14.83
CA PHE A 250 15.17 15.73 -14.72
C PHE A 250 13.99 16.71 -14.65
N PHE A 251 13.00 16.57 -15.53
CA PHE A 251 11.79 17.39 -15.53
C PHE A 251 11.04 17.32 -14.19
N LEU A 252 10.84 16.12 -13.64
CA LEU A 252 10.17 15.93 -12.35
C LEU A 252 10.98 16.54 -11.19
N LEU A 253 12.31 16.36 -11.18
CA LEU A 253 13.18 16.93 -10.15
C LEU A 253 13.22 18.46 -10.20
N VAL A 254 13.33 19.05 -11.39
CA VAL A 254 13.28 20.51 -11.59
C VAL A 254 11.94 21.06 -11.11
N THR A 255 10.84 20.40 -11.48
CA THR A 255 9.51 20.83 -11.08
C THR A 255 9.32 20.78 -9.56
N ARG A 256 9.82 19.71 -8.93
CA ARG A 256 9.82 19.58 -7.45
C ARG A 256 10.69 20.66 -6.80
N PHE A 257 11.86 20.95 -7.36
CA PHE A 257 12.76 21.98 -6.85
C PHE A 257 12.12 23.39 -6.93
N ILE A 258 11.47 23.71 -8.05
CA ILE A 258 10.74 24.96 -8.25
C ILE A 258 9.61 25.08 -7.21
N SER A 259 8.83 24.02 -7.01
CA SER A 259 7.75 23.99 -6.02
C SER A 259 8.26 24.21 -4.59
N LYS A 260 9.41 23.62 -4.23
CA LYS A 260 10.02 23.83 -2.90
C LYS A 260 10.50 25.27 -2.71
N ARG A 261 11.01 25.91 -3.78
CA ARG A 261 11.52 27.29 -3.73
C ARG A 261 10.40 28.33 -3.82
N ARG A 262 9.26 27.99 -4.43
CA ARG A 262 8.10 28.86 -4.64
C ARG A 262 6.81 28.12 -4.22
N PRO A 263 6.34 28.27 -2.97
CA PRO A 263 5.14 27.55 -2.50
C PRO A 263 3.87 27.92 -3.28
N LYS A 264 3.83 29.11 -3.91
CA LYS A 264 2.73 29.52 -4.82
C LYS A 264 2.63 28.63 -6.07
N LEU A 265 3.70 27.91 -6.44
CA LEU A 265 3.78 27.02 -7.60
C LEU A 265 3.65 25.54 -7.23
N PHE A 266 3.11 25.22 -6.05
CA PHE A 266 2.87 23.84 -5.62
C PHE A 266 2.10 23.01 -6.65
N TRP A 267 1.13 23.63 -7.32
CA TRP A 267 0.34 23.05 -8.41
C TRP A 267 1.16 22.49 -9.55
N ILE A 268 2.35 23.07 -9.84
CA ILE A 268 3.22 22.55 -10.89
C ILE A 268 3.76 21.18 -10.50
N SER A 269 4.16 20.99 -9.23
CA SER A 269 4.62 19.68 -8.74
C SER A 269 3.50 18.65 -8.68
N ALA A 270 2.27 19.08 -8.41
CA ALA A 270 1.09 18.22 -8.44
C ALA A 270 0.74 17.78 -9.88
N ALA A 271 0.87 18.67 -10.86
CA ALA A 271 0.59 18.37 -12.27
C ALA A 271 1.74 17.69 -13.02
N ALA A 272 2.96 17.68 -12.47
CA ALA A 272 4.16 17.13 -13.12
C ALA A 272 4.02 15.67 -13.56
N PRO A 273 3.47 14.75 -12.74
CA PRO A 273 3.30 13.35 -13.13
C PRO A 273 2.31 13.18 -14.28
N LEU A 274 1.16 13.87 -14.20
CA LEU A 274 0.16 13.86 -15.27
C LEU A 274 0.73 14.39 -16.59
N THR A 275 1.40 15.54 -16.52
CA THR A 275 2.01 16.16 -17.70
C THR A 275 3.12 15.31 -18.29
N SER A 276 3.91 14.62 -17.46
CA SER A 276 4.91 13.64 -17.89
C SER A 276 4.28 12.50 -18.71
N VAL A 277 3.16 11.93 -18.23
CA VAL A 277 2.45 10.84 -18.94
C VAL A 277 1.87 11.32 -20.26
N VAL A 278 1.25 12.51 -20.28
CA VAL A 278 0.66 13.09 -21.50
C VAL A 278 1.75 13.42 -22.51
N LEU A 279 2.81 14.12 -22.08
CA LEU A 279 3.95 14.48 -22.94
C LEU A 279 4.65 13.24 -23.48
N GLY A 280 4.87 12.22 -22.63
CA GLY A 280 5.43 10.93 -23.04
C GLY A 280 4.58 10.22 -24.07
N SER A 281 3.26 10.19 -23.88
CA SER A 281 2.32 9.58 -24.84
C SER A 281 2.33 10.30 -26.19
N VAL A 282 2.34 11.64 -26.17
CA VAL A 282 2.41 12.46 -27.40
C VAL A 282 3.74 12.28 -28.11
N LEU A 283 4.86 12.28 -27.38
CA LEU A 283 6.19 12.05 -27.97
C LEU A 283 6.29 10.66 -28.61
N VAL A 284 5.80 9.62 -27.93
CA VAL A 284 5.78 8.24 -28.45
C VAL A 284 4.93 8.14 -29.72
N TYR A 285 3.77 8.79 -29.74
CA TYR A 285 2.88 8.83 -30.90
C TYR A 285 3.51 9.56 -32.09
N LEU A 286 4.09 10.74 -31.89
CA LEU A 286 4.69 11.54 -32.96
C LEU A 286 5.95 10.87 -33.54
N THR A 287 6.79 10.29 -32.69
CA THR A 287 8.06 9.67 -33.11
C THR A 287 7.90 8.25 -33.64
N HIS A 288 6.68 7.67 -33.57
CA HIS A 288 6.45 6.23 -33.79
C HIS A 288 7.51 5.39 -33.07
N ALA A 289 7.70 5.70 -31.79
CA ALA A 289 8.72 5.10 -30.93
C ALA A 289 8.62 3.57 -30.83
N GLU A 290 7.45 3.01 -31.16
CA GLU A 290 7.23 1.57 -31.35
C GLU A 290 8.16 0.96 -32.40
N ASN A 291 8.43 1.67 -33.51
CA ASN A 291 9.33 1.23 -34.57
C ASN A 291 10.81 1.34 -34.19
N HIS A 292 11.11 2.13 -33.16
CA HIS A 292 12.47 2.30 -32.65
C HIS A 292 12.79 1.35 -31.51
N GLY A 293 11.84 0.50 -31.08
CA GLY A 293 12.00 -0.54 -30.07
C GLY A 293 11.58 -0.14 -28.66
N ILE A 294 10.96 1.03 -28.46
CA ILE A 294 10.47 1.48 -27.15
C ILE A 294 9.27 0.63 -26.76
N GLU A 295 9.29 0.07 -25.55
CA GLU A 295 8.21 -0.78 -25.05
C GLU A 295 6.97 0.06 -24.75
N VAL A 296 5.96 0.01 -25.63
CA VAL A 296 4.70 0.72 -25.45
C VAL A 296 3.71 -0.14 -24.68
N ILE A 297 2.85 0.49 -23.87
CA ILE A 297 1.71 -0.19 -23.27
C ILE A 297 0.74 -0.52 -24.40
N GLY A 298 0.65 -1.80 -24.78
CA GLY A 298 -0.22 -2.27 -25.86
C GLY A 298 -1.71 -2.12 -25.56
N TYR A 299 -2.55 -2.78 -26.37
CA TYR A 299 -4.01 -2.68 -26.25
C TYR A 299 -4.51 -3.11 -24.85
N LEU A 300 -5.18 -2.19 -24.15
CA LEU A 300 -5.87 -2.46 -22.90
C LEU A 300 -7.33 -2.79 -23.18
N LYS A 301 -7.76 -4.00 -22.80
CA LYS A 301 -9.15 -4.43 -22.95
C LYS A 301 -10.07 -3.47 -22.18
N LYS A 302 -10.99 -2.83 -22.91
CA LYS A 302 -12.02 -1.96 -22.35
C LYS A 302 -13.14 -2.80 -21.71
N GLY A 303 -13.70 -2.31 -20.61
CA GLY A 303 -14.82 -2.94 -19.91
C GLY A 303 -14.45 -3.44 -18.52
N LEU A 304 -15.46 -3.79 -17.72
CA LEU A 304 -15.29 -4.38 -16.39
C LEU A 304 -14.94 -5.86 -16.51
N ASN A 305 -13.91 -6.31 -15.81
CA ASN A 305 -13.61 -7.73 -15.71
C ASN A 305 -14.72 -8.43 -14.90
N PRO A 306 -15.21 -9.62 -15.30
CA PRO A 306 -16.11 -10.39 -14.46
C PRO A 306 -15.48 -10.67 -13.09
N PRO A 307 -16.30 -10.91 -12.04
CA PRO A 307 -15.80 -11.18 -10.70
C PRO A 307 -14.76 -12.31 -10.70
N SER A 308 -13.56 -12.04 -10.20
CA SER A 308 -12.46 -13.01 -10.15
C SER A 308 -12.68 -14.16 -9.15
N VAL A 309 -13.87 -14.30 -8.56
CA VAL A 309 -14.21 -15.36 -7.59
C VAL A 309 -14.04 -16.74 -8.23
N THR A 310 -14.41 -16.90 -9.50
CA THR A 310 -14.20 -18.13 -10.29
C THR A 310 -12.74 -18.36 -10.66
N SER A 311 -11.87 -17.37 -10.46
CA SER A 311 -10.43 -17.46 -10.72
C SER A 311 -9.63 -17.90 -9.50
N LEU A 312 -10.28 -18.15 -8.36
CA LEU A 312 -9.61 -18.72 -7.19
C LEU A 312 -9.45 -20.23 -7.38
N GLN A 313 -8.21 -20.65 -7.62
CA GLN A 313 -7.86 -22.07 -7.70
C GLN A 313 -7.23 -22.52 -6.39
N PHE A 314 -7.90 -23.46 -5.71
CA PHE A 314 -7.42 -24.14 -4.50
C PHE A 314 -6.82 -25.51 -4.84
N SER A 315 -6.09 -25.58 -5.96
CA SER A 315 -5.45 -26.82 -6.41
C SER A 315 -4.35 -27.23 -5.42
N PRO A 316 -4.34 -28.50 -4.94
CA PRO A 316 -3.38 -28.97 -3.94
C PRO A 316 -1.89 -28.67 -4.21
N PRO A 317 -1.35 -28.80 -5.45
CA PRO A 317 0.08 -28.62 -5.67
C PRO A 317 0.57 -27.18 -5.45
N TYR A 318 -0.29 -26.18 -5.68
CA TYR A 318 0.11 -24.77 -5.64
C TYR A 318 -0.54 -23.97 -4.50
N MET A 319 -1.44 -24.59 -3.74
CA MET A 319 -2.14 -23.93 -2.63
C MET A 319 -1.16 -23.47 -1.53
N MET A 320 -0.18 -24.29 -1.16
CA MET A 320 0.81 -23.93 -0.15
C MET A 320 1.71 -22.78 -0.63
N LEU A 321 2.06 -22.76 -1.91
CA LEU A 321 2.82 -21.68 -2.53
C LEU A 321 2.03 -20.36 -2.49
N ALA A 322 0.76 -20.38 -2.89
CA ALA A 322 -0.11 -19.21 -2.86
C ALA A 322 -0.34 -18.71 -1.43
N LEU A 323 -0.54 -19.62 -0.47
CA LEU A 323 -0.68 -19.28 0.95
C LEU A 323 0.59 -18.63 1.50
N LYS A 324 1.76 -19.26 1.31
CA LYS A 324 3.06 -18.73 1.77
C LYS A 324 3.32 -17.35 1.16
N THR A 325 3.11 -17.21 -0.15
CA THR A 325 3.30 -15.93 -0.84
C THR A 325 2.33 -14.87 -0.36
N GLY A 326 1.06 -15.24 -0.16
CA GLY A 326 0.02 -14.35 0.36
C GLY A 326 0.34 -13.83 1.76
N ILE A 327 0.75 -14.71 2.68
CA ILE A 327 1.12 -14.31 4.05
C ILE A 327 2.33 -13.37 4.04
N ILE A 328 3.42 -13.74 3.34
CA ILE A 328 4.64 -12.93 3.28
C ILE A 328 4.35 -11.56 2.64
N THR A 329 3.65 -11.55 1.51
CA THR A 329 3.25 -10.31 0.83
C THR A 329 2.33 -9.47 1.70
N GLY A 330 1.40 -10.10 2.43
CA GLY A 330 0.48 -9.43 3.35
C GLY A 330 1.19 -8.77 4.54
N VAL A 331 2.18 -9.45 5.15
CA VAL A 331 3.01 -8.89 6.22
C VAL A 331 3.83 -7.71 5.71
N ILE A 332 4.47 -7.86 4.55
CA ILE A 332 5.33 -6.81 3.98
C ILE A 332 4.50 -5.61 3.52
N ALA A 333 3.33 -5.83 2.92
CA ALA A 333 2.42 -4.76 2.54
C ALA A 333 1.89 -4.01 3.78
N LEU A 334 1.63 -4.72 4.88
CA LEU A 334 1.29 -4.10 6.15
C LEU A 334 2.46 -3.24 6.66
N ALA A 335 3.68 -3.79 6.69
CA ALA A 335 4.87 -3.04 7.10
C ALA A 335 5.08 -1.77 6.27
N VAL A 336 4.96 -1.84 4.94
CA VAL A 336 5.09 -0.66 4.06
C VAL A 336 4.01 0.39 4.33
N ARG A 337 2.78 -0.03 4.64
CA ARG A 337 1.66 0.89 4.90
C ARG A 337 1.82 1.68 6.21
N LEU A 338 2.62 1.16 7.12
CA LEU A 338 2.85 1.75 8.44
C LEU A 338 3.99 2.79 8.44
N LEU A 339 4.71 2.90 7.31
CA LEU A 339 5.80 3.84 7.06
C LEU A 339 5.27 5.08 6.32
#